data_AF-A0A5N5SZF7-F1
#
_entry.id   AF-A0A5N5SZF7-F1
#
_cell.length_a   1.000
_cell.length_b   1.000
_cell.length_c   1.000
_cell.angle_alpha   90.00
_cell.angle_beta   90.00
_cell.angle_gamma   90.00
#
_symmetry.space_group_name_H-M   'P 1'
#
loop_
_entity.id
_entity.type
_entity.pdbx_description
1 polymer ?
#
loop_
_entity_poly.entity_id
_entity_poly.type
_entity_poly.pdbx_seq_one_letter_code
_entity_poly.pdbx_strand_id
1 'polypeptide(L)'
;DEDLKLDLCRLILANLRWLDHIVDSPSLNEKIIEILQGSPVQIQKEIIGFLPNIIDDESHGEISKILCDLYKSTPELTSSILDALSYLTLDVTVLSDIHNVVLERLHTVKPENLTLVVKFLLTNAASNRITKVVAKIREKIILPCSECSRPVGLSSGISSRRTKSKSKENNEDYELLLFSTIKTSSLLHKSLGTAWLKAVCDVNERNSIKHFDFLILLVLYQYVPSRRKGIESSIRNMVRLEIFTPPYIESVFRNHS
;
A
#
# COMPACT_ATOMS: atom_id res chain seq x y z
N ASP A 1 -21.89 -23.70 -11.93
CA ASP A 1 -21.22 -24.76 -11.13
C ASP A 1 -20.08 -24.24 -10.27
N GLU A 2 -19.14 -23.43 -10.77
CA GLU A 2 -18.04 -22.90 -9.94
C GLU A 2 -18.52 -21.94 -8.83
N ASP A 3 -19.47 -21.06 -9.11
CA ASP A 3 -20.05 -20.16 -8.10
C ASP A 3 -20.73 -20.92 -6.97
N LEU A 4 -21.42 -22.04 -7.29
CA LEU A 4 -22.06 -22.90 -6.30
C LEU A 4 -21.04 -23.59 -5.38
N LYS A 5 -19.88 -23.97 -5.93
CA LYS A 5 -18.76 -24.53 -5.14
C LYS A 5 -18.17 -23.47 -4.21
N LEU A 6 -18.03 -22.23 -4.69
CA LEU A 6 -17.54 -21.12 -3.87
C LEU A 6 -18.51 -20.81 -2.72
N ASP A 7 -19.81 -20.76 -2.99
CA ASP A 7 -20.84 -20.53 -1.97
C ASP A 7 -20.88 -21.66 -0.94
N LEU A 8 -20.71 -22.91 -1.38
CA LEU A 8 -20.60 -24.04 -0.47
C LEU A 8 -19.34 -23.94 0.42
N CYS A 9 -18.19 -23.58 -0.15
CA CYS A 9 -16.97 -23.36 0.62
C CYS A 9 -17.15 -22.26 1.67
N ARG A 10 -17.76 -21.13 1.29
CA ARG A 10 -18.09 -20.05 2.23
C ARG A 10 -18.99 -20.51 3.35
N LEU A 11 -20.02 -21.30 3.04
CA LEU A 11 -20.93 -21.84 4.04
C LEU A 11 -20.19 -22.75 5.03
N ILE A 12 -19.33 -23.65 4.54
CA ILE A 12 -18.53 -24.54 5.39
C ILE A 12 -17.61 -23.72 6.31
N LEU A 13 -16.87 -22.76 5.76
CA LEU A 13 -15.95 -21.91 6.52
C LEU A 13 -16.69 -21.02 7.54
N ALA A 14 -17.87 -20.52 7.18
CA ALA A 14 -18.67 -19.70 8.08
C ALA A 14 -19.14 -20.45 9.34
N ASN A 15 -19.37 -21.77 9.24
CA ASN A 15 -19.72 -22.60 10.39
C ASN A 15 -18.55 -22.83 11.35
N LEU A 16 -17.31 -22.60 10.91
CA LEU A 16 -16.11 -22.70 11.75
C LEU A 16 -15.77 -21.37 12.44
N ARG A 17 -16.53 -20.31 12.16
CA ARG A 17 -16.24 -18.96 12.66
C ARG A 17 -16.67 -18.82 14.12
N TRP A 18 -15.76 -18.30 14.96
CA TRP A 18 -16.03 -17.99 16.37
C TRP A 18 -16.55 -19.19 17.17
N LEU A 19 -15.90 -20.34 17.02
CA LEU A 19 -16.17 -21.50 17.86
C LEU A 19 -15.84 -21.16 19.32
N ASP A 20 -16.81 -21.37 20.22
CA ASP A 20 -16.65 -21.06 21.66
C ASP A 20 -15.49 -21.85 22.30
N HIS A 21 -15.22 -23.06 21.80
CA HIS A 21 -14.14 -23.91 22.28
C HIS A 21 -13.59 -24.79 21.16
N ILE A 22 -12.28 -24.69 20.91
CA ILE A 22 -11.55 -25.55 19.97
C ILE A 22 -10.80 -26.59 20.79
N VAL A 23 -11.20 -27.86 20.67
CA VAL A 23 -10.63 -28.97 21.46
C VAL A 23 -9.23 -29.35 20.97
N ASP A 24 -9.01 -29.34 19.65
CA ASP A 24 -7.73 -29.66 19.01
C ASP A 24 -7.38 -28.57 17.99
N SER A 25 -6.85 -27.47 18.52
CA SER A 25 -6.40 -26.32 17.73
C SER A 25 -5.29 -26.65 16.72
N PRO A 26 -4.19 -27.35 17.11
CA PRO A 26 -3.11 -27.60 16.16
C PRO A 26 -3.55 -28.47 14.99
N SER A 27 -4.38 -29.50 15.21
CA SER A 27 -4.88 -30.32 14.11
C SER A 27 -5.81 -29.54 13.17
N LEU A 28 -6.66 -28.67 13.71
CA LEU A 28 -7.52 -27.81 12.91
C LEU A 28 -6.69 -26.86 12.02
N ASN A 29 -5.67 -26.23 12.61
CA ASN A 29 -4.80 -25.29 11.91
C ASN A 29 -4.02 -25.98 10.79
N GLU A 30 -3.43 -27.16 11.05
CA GLU A 30 -2.78 -27.97 10.01
C GLU A 30 -3.72 -28.29 8.85
N LYS A 31 -4.97 -28.71 9.14
CA LYS A 31 -5.96 -29.04 8.11
C LYS A 31 -6.38 -27.83 7.30
N ILE A 32 -6.58 -26.66 7.93
CA ILE A 32 -6.91 -25.43 7.22
C ILE A 32 -5.76 -25.00 6.32
N ILE A 33 -4.51 -25.13 6.79
CA ILE A 33 -3.31 -24.84 5.98
C ILE A 33 -3.22 -25.80 4.79
N GLU A 34 -3.46 -27.09 5.00
CA GLU A 34 -3.46 -28.10 3.93
C GLU A 34 -4.51 -27.75 2.85
N ILE A 35 -5.73 -27.39 3.28
CA ILE A 35 -6.81 -26.96 2.38
C ILE A 35 -6.41 -25.66 1.66
N LEU A 36 -5.82 -24.69 2.36
CA LEU A 36 -5.36 -23.44 1.77
C LEU A 36 -4.33 -23.69 0.65
N GLN A 37 -3.35 -24.56 0.88
CA GLN A 37 -2.30 -24.86 -0.10
C GLN A 37 -2.83 -25.66 -1.30
N GLY A 38 -3.82 -26.54 -1.09
CA GLY A 38 -4.43 -27.34 -2.16
C GLY A 38 -5.55 -26.66 -2.96
N SER A 39 -6.01 -25.48 -2.53
CA SER A 39 -7.18 -24.82 -3.12
C SER A 39 -6.85 -23.88 -4.29
N PRO A 40 -7.78 -23.68 -5.24
CA PRO A 40 -7.68 -22.63 -6.25
C PRO A 40 -7.66 -21.21 -5.63
N VAL A 41 -7.06 -20.25 -6.33
CA VAL A 41 -6.85 -18.87 -5.87
C VAL A 41 -8.13 -18.20 -5.33
N GLN A 42 -9.29 -18.42 -5.95
CA GLN A 42 -10.54 -17.82 -5.50
C GLN A 42 -10.97 -18.34 -4.13
N ILE A 43 -10.81 -19.64 -3.88
CA ILE A 43 -11.12 -20.26 -2.59
C ILE A 43 -10.06 -19.88 -1.56
N GLN A 44 -8.78 -19.78 -1.96
CA GLN A 44 -7.70 -19.30 -1.07
C GLN A 44 -8.00 -17.90 -0.52
N LYS A 45 -8.52 -16.98 -1.33
CA LYS A 45 -8.91 -15.64 -0.88
C LYS A 45 -9.97 -15.68 0.22
N GLU A 46 -10.98 -16.54 0.06
CA GLU A 46 -12.04 -16.72 1.06
C GLU A 46 -11.47 -17.32 2.35
N ILE A 47 -10.72 -18.42 2.26
CA ILE A 47 -10.08 -19.06 3.41
C ILE A 47 -9.26 -18.04 4.20
N ILE A 48 -8.40 -17.28 3.52
CA ILE A 48 -7.56 -16.25 4.15
C ILE A 48 -8.40 -15.17 4.86
N GLY A 49 -9.53 -14.77 4.28
CA GLY A 49 -10.43 -13.81 4.92
C GLY A 49 -11.09 -14.35 6.19
N PHE A 50 -11.35 -15.65 6.27
CA PHE A 50 -11.93 -16.29 7.46
C PHE A 50 -10.88 -16.67 8.52
N LEU A 51 -9.60 -16.83 8.14
CA LEU A 51 -8.51 -17.27 9.02
C LEU A 51 -8.52 -16.56 10.39
N PRO A 52 -8.50 -15.22 10.49
CA PRO A 52 -8.44 -14.54 11.79
C PRO A 52 -9.60 -14.84 12.75
N ASN A 53 -10.69 -15.45 12.26
CA ASN A 53 -11.87 -15.79 13.05
C ASN A 53 -12.01 -17.28 13.37
N ILE A 54 -11.14 -18.13 12.82
CA ILE A 54 -11.15 -19.59 13.00
C ILE A 54 -9.97 -20.04 13.87
N ILE A 55 -8.81 -19.41 13.69
CA ILE A 55 -7.58 -19.76 14.39
C ILE A 55 -7.59 -19.20 15.82
N ASP A 56 -6.91 -19.88 16.73
CA ASP A 56 -6.52 -19.35 18.04
C ASP A 56 -5.33 -18.38 17.99
N ASP A 57 -5.27 -17.51 19.01
CA ASP A 57 -4.21 -16.51 19.15
C ASP A 57 -2.81 -17.13 19.25
N GLU A 58 -2.69 -18.34 19.82
CA GLU A 58 -1.41 -19.04 19.99
C GLU A 58 -0.74 -19.37 18.64
N SER A 59 -1.53 -19.66 17.61
CA SER A 59 -1.04 -20.09 16.30
C SER A 59 -0.88 -18.94 15.29
N HIS A 60 -1.25 -17.71 15.66
CA HIS A 60 -1.13 -16.53 14.79
C HIS A 60 0.30 -16.30 14.29
N GLY A 61 1.31 -16.55 15.14
CA GLY A 61 2.70 -16.42 14.79
C GLY A 61 3.13 -17.38 13.66
N GLU A 62 2.69 -18.64 13.69
CA GLU A 62 3.02 -19.64 12.67
C GLU A 62 2.31 -19.36 11.35
N ILE A 63 1.01 -19.06 11.41
CA ILE A 63 0.20 -18.79 10.22
C ILE A 63 0.67 -17.52 9.51
N SER A 64 1.12 -16.50 10.25
CA SER A 64 1.67 -15.29 9.63
C SER A 64 2.90 -15.57 8.74
N LYS A 65 3.73 -16.56 9.09
CA LYS A 65 4.88 -16.98 8.26
C LYS A 65 4.42 -17.63 6.96
N ILE A 66 3.41 -18.51 7.05
CA ILE A 66 2.81 -19.17 5.88
C ILE A 66 2.18 -18.14 4.94
N LEU A 67 1.43 -17.18 5.50
CA LEU A 67 0.86 -16.07 4.74
C LEU A 67 1.95 -15.21 4.08
N CYS A 68 3.09 -14.99 4.75
CA CYS A 68 4.24 -14.33 4.14
C CYS A 68 4.85 -15.09 2.98
N ASP A 69 4.94 -16.41 3.05
CA ASP A 69 5.46 -17.23 1.96
C ASP A 69 4.50 -17.28 0.77
N LEU A 70 3.18 -17.32 1.03
CA LEU A 70 2.15 -17.15 0.01
C LEU A 70 2.21 -15.76 -0.63
N TYR A 71 2.42 -14.71 0.15
CA TYR A 71 2.56 -13.33 -0.34
C TYR A 71 3.74 -13.18 -1.31
N LYS A 72 4.86 -13.87 -1.05
CA LYS A 72 6.01 -13.89 -1.97
C LYS A 72 5.72 -14.63 -3.27
N SER A 73 4.85 -15.64 -3.23
CA SER A 73 4.63 -16.57 -4.34
C SER A 73 3.46 -16.17 -5.25
N THR A 74 2.43 -15.51 -4.69
CA THR A 74 1.15 -15.28 -5.38
C THR A 74 0.70 -13.81 -5.24
N PRO A 75 0.87 -12.96 -6.28
CA PRO A 75 0.51 -11.55 -6.19
C PRO A 75 -1.02 -11.33 -6.13
N GLU A 76 -1.82 -12.29 -6.59
CA GLU A 76 -3.28 -12.21 -6.60
C GLU A 76 -3.93 -12.28 -5.21
N LEU A 77 -3.21 -12.84 -4.23
CA LEU A 77 -3.67 -12.95 -2.84
C LEU A 77 -3.28 -11.75 -1.98
N THR A 78 -2.53 -10.78 -2.53
CA THR A 78 -1.97 -9.64 -1.79
C THR A 78 -2.99 -8.93 -0.90
N SER A 79 -4.17 -8.60 -1.44
CA SER A 79 -5.20 -7.86 -0.69
C SER A 79 -5.73 -8.67 0.50
N SER A 80 -6.12 -9.92 0.26
CA SER A 80 -6.65 -10.82 1.29
C SER A 80 -5.61 -11.11 2.38
N ILE A 81 -4.35 -11.32 2.00
CA ILE A 81 -3.25 -11.59 2.95
C ILE A 81 -3.00 -10.37 3.85
N LEU A 82 -2.87 -9.18 3.28
CA LEU A 82 -2.60 -7.97 4.08
C LEU A 82 -3.75 -7.62 5.01
N ASP A 83 -4.99 -7.86 4.58
CA ASP A 83 -6.17 -7.66 5.40
C ASP A 83 -6.18 -8.65 6.58
N ALA A 84 -5.99 -9.95 6.31
CA ALA A 84 -5.89 -10.97 7.35
C ALA A 84 -4.77 -10.67 8.36
N LEU A 85 -3.55 -10.35 7.87
CA LEU A 85 -2.41 -9.98 8.72
C LEU A 85 -2.68 -8.75 9.60
N SER A 86 -3.60 -7.87 9.21
CA SER A 86 -3.98 -6.70 10.01
C SER A 86 -4.92 -7.05 11.17
N TYR A 87 -5.60 -8.20 11.11
CA TYR A 87 -6.48 -8.69 12.18
C TYR A 87 -5.79 -9.68 13.12
N LEU A 88 -4.68 -10.30 12.72
CA LEU A 88 -3.92 -11.21 13.59
C LEU A 88 -3.19 -10.44 14.70
N THR A 89 -3.24 -10.97 15.92
CA THR A 89 -2.45 -10.51 17.06
C THR A 89 -1.03 -11.05 16.93
N LEU A 90 -0.08 -10.19 16.57
CA LEU A 90 1.30 -10.59 16.27
C LEU A 90 2.29 -9.92 17.22
N ASP A 91 3.30 -10.69 17.61
CA ASP A 91 4.44 -10.15 18.35
C ASP A 91 5.20 -9.10 17.51
N VAL A 92 5.81 -8.14 18.21
CA VAL A 92 6.54 -7.02 17.59
C VAL A 92 7.69 -7.52 16.70
N THR A 93 8.31 -8.65 17.04
CA THR A 93 9.37 -9.30 16.27
C THR A 93 8.83 -9.83 14.94
N VAL A 94 7.76 -10.63 15.00
CA VAL A 94 7.11 -11.22 13.83
C VAL A 94 6.56 -10.13 12.91
N LEU A 95 5.87 -9.14 13.46
CA LEU A 95 5.37 -7.99 12.70
C LEU A 95 6.49 -7.23 11.99
N SER A 96 7.66 -7.09 12.64
CA SER A 96 8.83 -6.44 12.05
C SER A 96 9.40 -7.20 10.85
N ASP A 97 9.35 -8.53 10.87
CA ASP A 97 9.81 -9.38 9.77
C ASP A 97 8.83 -9.35 8.59
N ILE A 98 7.53 -9.43 8.87
CA ILE A 98 6.47 -9.24 7.87
C ILE A 98 6.62 -7.88 7.20
N HIS A 99 6.83 -6.83 7.99
CA HIS A 99 7.03 -5.47 7.49
C HIS A 99 8.21 -5.39 6.52
N ASN A 100 9.32 -6.05 6.84
CA ASN A 100 10.50 -6.12 5.97
C ASN A 100 10.19 -6.85 4.65
N VAL A 101 9.50 -7.99 4.69
CA VAL A 101 9.10 -8.77 3.50
C VAL A 101 8.19 -7.94 2.59
N VAL A 102 7.20 -7.25 3.16
CA VAL A 102 6.28 -6.39 2.40
C VAL A 102 7.03 -5.21 1.80
N LEU A 103 7.96 -4.62 2.54
CA LEU A 103 8.79 -3.50 2.09
C LEU A 103 9.77 -3.89 0.97
N GLU A 104 10.35 -5.09 1.03
CA GLU A 104 11.19 -5.62 -0.05
C GLU A 104 10.39 -5.87 -1.30
N ARG A 105 9.20 -6.48 -1.18
CA ARG A 105 8.31 -6.72 -2.32
C ARG A 105 7.63 -5.48 -2.86
N LEU A 106 7.76 -4.34 -2.18
CA LEU A 106 7.14 -3.08 -2.57
C LEU A 106 7.35 -2.82 -4.06
N HIS A 107 8.57 -2.89 -4.60
CA HIS A 107 8.87 -2.61 -6.02
C HIS A 107 8.12 -3.49 -7.03
N THR A 108 7.77 -4.74 -6.67
CA THR A 108 7.06 -5.69 -7.54
C THR A 108 5.53 -5.59 -7.50
N VAL A 109 4.95 -4.83 -6.56
CA VAL A 109 3.48 -4.79 -6.38
C VAL A 109 2.81 -4.03 -7.54
N LYS A 110 1.72 -4.59 -8.08
CA LYS A 110 0.83 -3.94 -9.04
C LYS A 110 0.26 -2.61 -8.49
N PRO A 111 -0.01 -1.60 -9.33
CA PRO A 111 -0.54 -0.30 -8.87
C PRO A 111 -1.88 -0.43 -8.14
N GLU A 112 -2.74 -1.37 -8.55
CA GLU A 112 -4.04 -1.65 -7.94
C GLU A 112 -3.95 -1.96 -6.43
N ASN A 113 -2.90 -2.69 -6.03
CA ASN A 113 -2.69 -3.10 -4.63
C ASN A 113 -1.74 -2.15 -3.88
N LEU A 114 -1.18 -1.15 -4.54
CA LEU A 114 -0.14 -0.29 -3.95
C LEU A 114 -0.70 0.53 -2.79
N THR A 115 -1.90 1.07 -2.89
CA THR A 115 -2.50 1.83 -1.79
C THR A 115 -2.75 0.99 -0.55
N LEU A 116 -3.16 -0.27 -0.72
CA LEU A 116 -3.34 -1.23 0.38
C LEU A 116 -2.00 -1.56 1.05
N VAL A 117 -0.96 -1.83 0.26
CA VAL A 117 0.40 -2.08 0.76
C VAL A 117 0.94 -0.85 1.51
N VAL A 118 0.75 0.35 0.97
CA VAL A 118 1.16 1.60 1.63
C VAL A 118 0.39 1.79 2.94
N LYS A 119 -0.92 1.54 2.97
CA LYS A 119 -1.72 1.59 4.21
C LYS A 119 -1.14 0.67 5.27
N PHE A 120 -0.86 -0.59 4.92
CA PHE A 120 -0.28 -1.57 5.84
C PHE A 120 1.10 -1.11 6.35
N LEU A 121 1.98 -0.69 5.44
CA LEU A 121 3.34 -0.25 5.79
C LEU A 121 3.35 0.98 6.69
N LEU A 122 2.47 1.95 6.46
CA LEU A 122 2.41 3.19 7.26
C LEU A 122 1.74 3.00 8.62
N THR A 123 0.77 2.09 8.72
CA THR A 123 0.04 1.81 9.97
C THR A 123 0.89 1.00 10.95
N ASN A 124 1.67 0.03 10.44
CA ASN A 124 2.47 -0.88 11.25
C ASN A 124 3.95 -0.48 11.36
N ALA A 125 4.32 0.74 10.97
CA ALA A 125 5.72 1.18 11.01
C ALA A 125 6.19 1.52 12.42
N ALA A 126 7.20 0.80 12.91
CA ALA A 126 7.90 1.14 14.15
C ALA A 126 8.67 2.47 14.02
N SER A 127 8.62 3.31 15.05
CA SER A 127 9.16 4.69 15.06
C SER A 127 10.61 4.85 14.57
N ASN A 128 11.46 3.84 14.80
CA ASN A 128 12.87 3.83 14.37
C ASN A 128 13.07 3.52 12.88
N ARG A 129 12.09 2.90 12.20
CA ARG A 129 12.16 2.49 10.79
C ARG A 129 11.37 3.41 9.85
N ILE A 130 10.47 4.23 10.39
CA ILE A 130 9.55 5.08 9.61
C ILE A 130 10.26 5.87 8.49
N THR A 131 11.42 6.47 8.77
CA THR A 131 12.16 7.27 7.77
C THR A 131 12.59 6.45 6.56
N LYS A 132 13.11 5.24 6.76
CA LYS A 132 13.52 4.33 5.68
C LYS A 132 12.31 3.84 4.88
N VAL A 133 11.22 3.53 5.57
CA VAL A 133 9.97 3.06 4.97
C VAL A 133 9.39 4.13 4.04
N VAL A 134 9.29 5.35 4.55
CA VAL A 134 8.79 6.51 3.78
C VAL A 134 9.66 6.80 2.56
N ALA A 135 10.99 6.73 2.68
CA ALA A 135 11.90 6.92 1.56
C ALA A 135 11.67 5.87 0.44
N LYS A 136 11.55 4.58 0.80
CA LYS A 136 11.26 3.51 -0.16
C LYS A 136 9.86 3.64 -0.79
N ILE A 137 8.86 4.07 -0.01
CA ILE A 137 7.52 4.33 -0.53
C ILE A 137 7.56 5.48 -1.55
N ARG A 138 8.24 6.58 -1.23
CA ARG A 138 8.44 7.71 -2.15
C ARG A 138 9.14 7.28 -3.44
N GLU A 139 10.18 6.45 -3.35
CA GLU A 139 10.90 5.93 -4.51
C GLU A 139 9.99 5.14 -5.45
N LYS A 140 9.09 4.32 -4.89
CA LYS A 140 8.16 3.53 -5.70
C LYS A 140 7.00 4.35 -6.26
N ILE A 141 6.42 5.28 -5.50
CA ILE A 141 5.22 5.99 -5.95
C ILE A 141 5.56 6.80 -7.21
N ILE A 142 4.87 6.47 -8.29
CA ILE A 142 4.89 7.22 -9.55
C ILE A 142 3.44 7.58 -9.80
N LEU A 143 3.14 8.88 -9.77
CA LEU A 143 1.81 9.35 -10.13
C LEU A 143 1.67 9.29 -11.65
N PRO A 144 0.52 8.79 -12.16
CA PRO A 144 0.25 8.77 -13.59
C PRO A 144 0.12 10.20 -14.12
N CYS A 145 1.21 10.75 -14.66
CA CYS A 145 1.19 12.07 -15.30
C CYS A 145 0.80 11.93 -16.78
N SER A 146 -0.20 12.70 -17.21
CA SER A 146 -0.73 12.65 -18.59
C SER A 146 0.32 13.01 -19.67
N GLU A 147 1.44 13.62 -19.27
CA GLU A 147 2.52 14.07 -20.15
C GLU A 147 3.74 13.14 -20.14
N CYS A 148 3.83 12.18 -19.21
CA CYS A 148 5.01 11.31 -19.06
C CYS A 148 4.93 9.99 -19.88
N SER A 149 3.89 9.77 -20.68
CA SER A 149 3.77 8.59 -21.56
C SER A 149 4.26 8.84 -23.01
N ARG A 150 5.02 9.90 -23.28
CA ARG A 150 5.67 10.07 -24.58
C ARG A 150 7.16 9.81 -24.46
N PRO A 151 7.68 8.68 -24.99
CA PRO A 151 9.08 8.63 -25.36
C PRO A 151 9.33 9.77 -26.34
N VAL A 152 10.27 10.64 -26.01
CA VAL A 152 10.79 11.62 -26.96
C VAL A 152 11.55 10.83 -28.02
N GLY A 153 10.86 10.52 -29.12
CA GLY A 153 11.44 9.76 -30.23
C GLY A 153 10.39 9.34 -31.24
N LEU A 154 10.38 10.05 -32.37
CA LEU A 154 9.70 9.78 -33.64
C LEU A 154 8.26 10.29 -33.78
N SER A 155 8.17 11.37 -34.56
CA SER A 155 6.99 11.83 -35.29
C SER A 155 6.43 10.76 -36.22
N SER A 156 5.10 10.64 -36.29
CA SER A 156 4.30 10.97 -37.48
C SER A 156 2.96 10.23 -37.48
N GLY A 157 1.88 11.00 -37.67
CA GLY A 157 0.65 10.60 -38.35
C GLY A 157 -0.10 9.37 -37.85
N ILE A 158 -1.27 9.60 -37.22
CA ILE A 158 -2.59 9.18 -37.73
C ILE A 158 -3.61 9.37 -36.60
N SER A 159 -4.65 10.13 -36.93
CA SER A 159 -5.86 10.31 -36.14
C SER A 159 -6.42 8.98 -35.64
N SER A 160 -6.60 8.82 -34.33
CA SER A 160 -7.63 7.94 -33.79
C SER A 160 -8.31 8.59 -32.60
N ARG A 161 -9.55 8.99 -32.86
CA ARG A 161 -10.53 9.54 -31.94
C ARG A 161 -11.28 8.35 -31.34
N ARG A 162 -11.45 8.33 -30.02
CA ARG A 162 -12.29 7.43 -29.17
C ARG A 162 -11.53 6.32 -28.44
N THR A 163 -11.28 6.57 -27.16
CA THR A 163 -11.55 5.73 -25.96
C THR A 163 -10.72 6.31 -24.80
N LYS A 164 -11.25 7.33 -24.10
CA LYS A 164 -10.47 8.11 -23.10
C LYS A 164 -11.17 8.27 -21.75
N SER A 165 -12.20 7.47 -21.45
CA SER A 165 -13.02 7.66 -20.24
C SER A 165 -12.72 6.68 -19.09
N LYS A 166 -12.50 5.39 -19.33
CA LYS A 166 -12.34 4.42 -18.21
C LYS A 166 -10.97 4.40 -17.53
N SER A 167 -9.89 4.80 -18.21
CA SER A 167 -8.53 4.75 -17.65
C SER A 167 -8.15 6.00 -16.85
N LYS A 168 -8.89 7.11 -17.00
CA LYS A 168 -8.67 8.33 -16.20
C LYS A 168 -9.34 8.26 -14.84
N GLU A 169 -10.60 7.84 -14.77
CA GLU A 169 -11.35 7.69 -13.51
C GLU A 169 -10.60 6.80 -12.51
N ASN A 170 -10.14 5.62 -12.95
CA ASN A 170 -9.40 4.70 -12.09
C ASN A 170 -8.05 5.25 -11.57
N ASN A 171 -7.43 6.19 -12.31
CA ASN A 171 -6.15 6.79 -11.92
C ASN A 171 -6.35 7.94 -10.93
N GLU A 172 -7.41 8.73 -11.10
CA GLU A 172 -7.81 9.80 -10.16
C GLU A 172 -8.25 9.19 -8.81
N ASP A 173 -9.03 8.10 -8.85
CA ASP A 173 -9.44 7.37 -7.64
C ASP A 173 -8.24 6.76 -6.90
N TYR A 174 -7.27 6.22 -7.64
CA TYR A 174 -6.02 5.70 -7.05
C TYR A 174 -5.24 6.79 -6.33
N GLU A 175 -5.07 7.96 -6.96
CA GLU A 175 -4.35 9.09 -6.39
C GLU A 175 -5.03 9.62 -5.13
N LEU A 176 -6.36 9.80 -5.19
CA LEU A 176 -7.16 10.23 -4.05
C LEU A 176 -7.08 9.23 -2.89
N LEU A 177 -7.15 7.93 -3.16
CA LEU A 177 -7.06 6.89 -2.14
C LEU A 177 -5.65 6.84 -1.52
N LEU A 178 -4.61 7.04 -2.32
CA LEU A 178 -3.23 7.08 -1.84
C LEU A 178 -3.00 8.27 -0.91
N PHE A 179 -3.39 9.48 -1.33
CA PHE A 179 -3.22 10.68 -0.50
C PHE A 179 -4.12 10.66 0.74
N SER A 180 -5.34 10.13 0.66
CA SER A 180 -6.20 9.96 1.84
C SER A 180 -5.63 8.94 2.83
N THR A 181 -5.01 7.87 2.35
CA THR A 181 -4.30 6.89 3.18
C THR A 181 -3.09 7.52 3.89
N ILE A 182 -2.28 8.29 3.16
CA ILE A 182 -1.10 8.97 3.72
C ILE A 182 -1.53 10.06 4.71
N LYS A 183 -2.60 10.80 4.41
CA LYS A 183 -3.22 11.77 5.32
C LYS A 183 -3.63 11.09 6.63
N THR A 184 -4.42 10.02 6.55
CA THR A 184 -4.96 9.33 7.72
C THR A 184 -3.85 8.77 8.60
N SER A 185 -2.85 8.11 7.99
CA SER A 185 -1.68 7.59 8.71
C SER A 185 -0.81 8.70 9.32
N SER A 186 -0.68 9.85 8.65
CA SER A 186 0.10 11.00 9.16
C SER A 186 -0.60 11.71 10.33
N LEU A 187 -1.94 11.67 10.37
CA LEU A 187 -2.73 12.17 11.50
C LEU A 187 -2.63 11.22 12.70
N LEU A 188 -2.60 9.91 12.48
CA LEU A 188 -2.42 8.92 13.54
C LEU A 188 -1.02 9.02 14.19
N HIS A 189 0.03 9.12 13.36
CA HIS A 189 1.42 9.08 13.84
C HIS A 189 2.17 10.39 13.53
N LYS A 190 2.39 11.22 14.55
CA LYS A 190 3.14 12.50 14.43
C LYS A 190 4.56 12.33 13.87
N SER A 191 5.19 11.18 14.12
CA SER A 191 6.52 10.80 13.60
C SER A 191 6.53 10.63 12.07
N LEU A 192 5.38 10.31 11.48
CA LEU A 192 5.25 10.11 10.04
C LEU A 192 5.38 11.44 9.28
N GLY A 193 4.75 12.51 9.80
CA GLY A 193 4.89 13.86 9.21
C GLY A 193 6.34 14.36 9.21
N THR A 194 7.13 14.08 10.25
CA THR A 194 8.57 14.38 10.26
C THR A 194 9.36 13.55 9.28
N ALA A 195 9.02 12.27 9.15
CA ALA A 195 9.70 11.36 8.24
C ALA A 195 9.45 11.73 6.78
N TRP A 196 8.21 12.09 6.42
CA TRP A 196 7.89 12.59 5.08
C TRP A 196 8.61 13.90 4.76
N LEU A 197 8.60 14.87 5.69
CA LEU A 197 9.32 16.13 5.47
C LEU A 197 10.81 15.87 5.23
N LYS A 198 11.43 15.01 6.05
CA LYS A 198 12.84 14.63 5.89
C LYS A 198 13.09 13.90 4.57
N ALA A 199 12.25 12.94 4.20
CA ALA A 199 12.39 12.17 2.98
C ALA A 199 12.26 13.02 1.70
N VAL A 200 11.54 14.14 1.74
CA VAL A 200 11.47 15.10 0.63
C VAL A 200 12.65 16.09 0.67
N CYS A 201 13.11 16.48 1.87
CA CYS A 201 14.21 17.44 2.01
C CYS A 201 15.60 16.85 1.76
N ASP A 202 15.80 15.57 2.03
CA ASP A 202 17.07 14.87 1.81
C ASP A 202 17.37 14.68 0.29
N VAL A 203 16.43 15.03 -0.57
CA VAL A 203 16.51 14.90 -2.02
C VAL A 203 17.17 16.14 -2.61
N ASN A 204 18.48 16.05 -2.85
CA ASN A 204 19.28 17.17 -3.37
C ASN A 204 19.35 17.22 -4.90
N GLU A 205 18.88 16.19 -5.61
CA GLU A 205 18.98 16.09 -7.07
C GLU A 205 17.69 16.54 -7.77
N ARG A 206 17.76 17.59 -8.60
CA ARG A 206 16.63 18.16 -9.37
C ARG A 206 15.83 17.09 -10.14
N ASN A 207 16.49 16.08 -10.70
CA ASN A 207 15.86 15.06 -11.55
C ASN A 207 15.12 13.96 -10.77
N SER A 208 15.27 13.93 -9.45
CA SER A 208 14.67 12.90 -8.60
C SER A 208 13.38 13.36 -7.91
N ILE A 209 12.95 14.59 -8.16
CA ILE A 209 11.77 15.21 -7.54
C ILE A 209 10.56 14.99 -8.44
N LYS A 210 9.52 14.38 -7.87
CA LYS A 210 8.29 13.93 -8.53
C LYS A 210 7.15 14.87 -8.21
N HIS A 211 6.11 14.93 -9.04
CA HIS A 211 4.85 15.66 -8.73
C HIS A 211 4.29 15.30 -7.35
N PHE A 212 4.45 14.03 -6.95
CA PHE A 212 4.10 13.53 -5.63
C PHE A 212 4.74 14.32 -4.47
N ASP A 213 5.99 14.76 -4.61
CA ASP A 213 6.72 15.45 -3.54
C ASP A 213 6.13 16.81 -3.23
N PHE A 214 5.66 17.52 -4.25
CA PHE A 214 4.99 18.80 -4.05
C PHE A 214 3.61 18.60 -3.41
N LEU A 215 2.84 17.64 -3.91
CA LEU A 215 1.50 17.33 -3.40
C LEU A 215 1.53 16.85 -1.95
N ILE A 216 2.49 15.99 -1.57
CA ILE A 216 2.61 15.54 -0.18
C ILE A 216 2.97 16.68 0.76
N LEU A 217 3.80 17.65 0.33
CA LEU A 217 4.10 18.84 1.13
C LEU A 217 2.83 19.68 1.36
N LEU A 218 1.95 19.83 0.36
CA LEU A 218 0.67 20.52 0.52
C LEU A 218 -0.27 19.78 1.48
N VAL A 219 -0.40 18.46 1.34
CA VAL A 219 -1.19 17.62 2.26
C VAL A 219 -0.66 17.77 3.69
N LEU A 220 0.65 17.66 3.89
CA LEU A 220 1.26 17.83 5.22
C LEU A 220 1.09 19.25 5.76
N TYR A 221 1.16 20.28 4.91
CA TYR A 221 0.94 21.66 5.32
C TYR A 221 -0.47 21.89 5.86
N GLN A 222 -1.47 21.31 5.17
CA GLN A 222 -2.86 21.42 5.55
C GLN A 222 -3.14 20.68 6.86
N TYR A 223 -2.69 19.43 6.97
CA TYR A 223 -3.12 18.50 8.03
C TYR A 223 -2.16 18.36 9.22
N VAL A 224 -0.90 18.81 9.11
CA VAL A 224 0.10 18.72 10.20
C VAL A 224 0.54 20.13 10.63
N PRO A 225 -0.28 20.86 11.42
CA PRO A 225 -0.02 22.25 11.77
C PRO A 225 1.32 22.44 12.50
N SER A 226 1.74 21.44 13.30
CA SER A 226 3.01 21.44 14.04
C SER A 226 4.27 21.43 13.17
N ARG A 227 4.14 21.27 11.85
CA ARG A 227 5.27 21.23 10.90
C ARG A 227 5.20 22.27 9.80
N ARG A 228 4.19 23.16 9.79
CA ARG A 228 4.02 24.20 8.76
C ARG A 228 5.27 25.05 8.54
N LYS A 229 5.90 25.55 9.61
CA LYS A 229 7.13 26.36 9.51
C LYS A 229 8.27 25.60 8.82
N GLY A 230 8.41 24.30 9.13
CA GLY A 230 9.42 23.44 8.50
C GLY A 230 9.12 23.23 7.02
N ILE A 231 7.85 22.94 6.68
CA ILE A 231 7.40 22.76 5.30
C ILE A 231 7.59 24.05 4.47
N GLU A 232 7.22 25.21 5.01
CA GLU A 232 7.41 26.51 4.34
C GLU A 232 8.90 26.80 4.11
N SER A 233 9.75 26.51 5.09
CA SER A 233 11.20 26.66 4.94
C SER A 233 11.74 25.75 3.83
N SER A 234 11.28 24.50 3.78
CA SER A 234 11.66 23.55 2.74
C SER A 234 11.20 23.99 1.36
N ILE A 235 9.94 24.43 1.21
CA ILE A 235 9.41 24.97 -0.06
C ILE A 235 10.24 26.19 -0.49
N ARG A 236 10.52 27.13 0.42
CA ARG A 236 11.39 28.29 0.12
C ARG A 236 12.77 27.85 -0.37
N ASN A 237 13.37 26.85 0.27
CA ASN A 237 14.67 26.34 -0.13
C ASN A 237 14.60 25.66 -1.52
N MET A 238 13.56 24.87 -1.78
CA MET A 238 13.36 24.22 -3.09
C MET A 238 13.09 25.22 -4.21
N VAL A 239 12.41 26.33 -3.93
CA VAL A 239 12.26 27.46 -4.87
C VAL A 239 13.61 28.14 -5.11
N ARG A 240 14.39 28.41 -4.06
CA ARG A 240 15.75 28.99 -4.18
C ARG A 240 16.68 28.10 -5.00
N LEU A 241 16.54 26.79 -4.89
CA LEU A 241 17.28 25.80 -5.67
C LEU A 241 16.74 25.62 -7.10
N GLU A 242 15.75 26.41 -7.52
CA GLU A 242 15.04 26.35 -8.81
C GLU A 242 14.45 24.97 -9.15
N ILE A 243 14.10 24.21 -8.11
CA ILE A 243 13.42 22.92 -8.27
C ILE A 243 11.93 23.17 -8.51
N PHE A 244 11.29 23.92 -7.61
CA PHE A 244 9.88 24.28 -7.74
C PHE A 244 9.74 25.57 -8.55
N THR A 245 9.83 25.43 -9.87
CA THR A 245 9.61 26.54 -10.81
C THR A 245 8.12 26.75 -11.09
N PRO A 246 7.69 27.96 -11.47
CA PRO A 246 6.30 28.20 -11.89
C PRO A 246 5.75 27.22 -12.94
N PRO A 247 6.46 26.87 -14.04
CA PRO A 247 5.96 25.89 -15.00
C PRO A 247 5.85 24.48 -14.42
N TYR A 248 6.72 24.11 -13.47
CA TYR A 248 6.59 22.83 -12.76
C TYR A 248 5.31 22.81 -11.92
N ILE A 249 5.04 23.85 -11.13
CA ILE A 249 3.84 23.95 -10.30
C ILE A 249 2.57 23.95 -11.16
N GLU A 250 2.57 24.69 -12.26
CA GLU A 250 1.47 24.68 -13.23
C GLU A 250 1.24 23.28 -13.81
N SER A 251 2.31 22.53 -14.11
CA SER A 251 2.19 21.13 -14.54
C SER A 251 1.62 20.22 -13.46
N VAL A 252 1.91 20.46 -12.17
CA VAL A 252 1.34 19.69 -11.06
C VAL A 252 -0.16 19.91 -10.97
N PHE A 253 -0.61 21.17 -10.91
CA PHE A 253 -2.03 21.47 -10.82
C PHE A 253 -2.79 21.06 -12.09
N ARG A 254 -2.19 21.15 -13.28
CA ARG A 254 -2.84 20.70 -14.51
C ARG A 254 -3.09 19.19 -14.55
N ASN A 255 -2.22 18.40 -13.93
CA ASN A 255 -2.30 16.94 -13.97
C ASN A 255 -3.03 16.32 -12.77
N HIS A 256 -3.14 17.04 -11.64
CA HIS A 256 -3.57 16.50 -10.34
C HIS A 256 -4.56 17.42 -9.59
N SER A 257 -5.35 18.23 -10.30
CA SER A 257 -6.39 19.11 -9.71
C SER A 257 -7.73 18.41 -9.52
#